data_AF-A0A8T4D0Y7-F1
#
_entry.id   AF-A0A8T4D0Y7-F1
#
_cell.length_a   1.000
_cell.length_b   1.000
_cell.length_c   1.000
_cell.angle_alpha   90.00
_cell.angle_beta   90.00
_cell.angle_gamma   90.00
#
_symmetry.space_group_name_H-M   'P 1'
#
loop_
_entity.id
_entity.type
_entity.pdbx_description
1 polymer ?
#
loop_
_entity_poly.entity_id
_entity_poly.type
_entity_poly.pdbx_seq_one_letter_code
_entity_poly.pdbx_strand_id
1 'polypeptide(L)'
;MKKIARRDKMKIYGDLLAILQSENDNRIVLTRLQLKLNVPFDRLKQYLIQLKELDLIEDETSPKLTKKGRQYIRDYEKVLDFMNRMGLEYK
;
A
#
# COMPACT_ATOMS: atom_id res chain seq x y z
N MET A 1 -18.70 -8.53 14.50
CA MET A 1 -17.70 -7.92 13.59
C MET A 1 -16.39 -8.70 13.75
N LYS A 2 -15.87 -9.34 12.69
CA LYS A 2 -14.55 -10.03 12.75
C LYS A 2 -13.47 -8.99 13.07
N LYS A 3 -12.68 -9.21 14.14
CA LYS A 3 -11.52 -8.36 14.43
C LYS A 3 -10.53 -8.47 13.28
N ILE A 4 -10.35 -7.38 12.54
CA ILE A 4 -9.30 -7.28 11.52
C ILE A 4 -7.96 -7.34 12.28
N ALA A 5 -7.10 -8.29 11.92
CA ALA A 5 -5.76 -8.37 12.48
C ALA A 5 -5.02 -7.04 12.25
N ARG A 6 -4.29 -6.58 13.26
CA ARG A 6 -3.53 -5.32 13.15
C ARG A 6 -2.41 -5.53 12.14
N ARG A 7 -2.57 -4.96 10.95
CA ARG A 7 -1.51 -4.89 9.93
C ARG A 7 -0.52 -3.80 10.29
N ASP A 8 0.75 -4.08 10.13
CA ASP A 8 1.81 -3.09 10.25
C ASP A 8 1.79 -2.09 9.09
N LYS A 9 2.27 -0.87 9.36
CA LYS A 9 2.30 0.21 8.36
C LYS A 9 3.02 -0.18 7.08
N MET A 10 4.13 -0.92 7.20
CA MET A 10 4.88 -1.42 6.05
C MET A 10 4.03 -2.33 5.15
N LYS A 11 3.16 -3.16 5.75
CA LYS A 11 2.20 -4.00 5.02
C LYS A 11 1.20 -3.16 4.27
N ILE A 12 0.59 -2.21 4.97
CA ILE A 12 -0.45 -1.34 4.44
C ILE A 12 0.10 -0.50 3.28
N TYR A 13 1.30 0.03 3.40
CA TYR A 13 1.96 0.77 2.33
C TYR A 13 2.26 -0.12 1.14
N GLY A 14 2.80 -1.33 1.36
CA GLY A 14 3.06 -2.31 0.31
C GLY A 14 1.79 -2.69 -0.46
N ASP A 15 0.74 -3.06 0.26
CA ASP A 15 -0.57 -3.40 -0.31
C ASP A 15 -1.15 -2.23 -1.12
N LEU A 16 -1.11 -1.01 -0.57
CA LEU A 16 -1.63 0.19 -1.22
C LEU A 16 -0.89 0.46 -2.53
N LEU A 17 0.45 0.48 -2.49
CA LEU A 17 1.29 0.75 -3.66
C LEU A 17 1.14 -0.35 -4.72
N ALA A 18 1.01 -1.62 -4.34
CA ALA A 18 0.76 -2.73 -5.27
C ALA A 18 -0.62 -2.63 -5.94
N ILE A 19 -1.65 -2.19 -5.21
CA ILE A 19 -2.96 -1.90 -5.80
C ILE A 19 -2.84 -0.74 -6.80
N LEU A 20 -2.11 0.33 -6.48
CA LEU A 20 -1.88 1.42 -7.42
C LEU A 20 -1.14 0.96 -8.69
N GLN A 21 -0.17 0.05 -8.54
CA GLN A 21 0.60 -0.47 -9.66
C GLN A 21 -0.24 -1.33 -10.61
N SER A 22 -1.12 -2.18 -10.06
CA SER A 22 -1.94 -3.11 -10.87
C SER A 22 -3.04 -2.42 -11.68
N GLU A 23 -3.45 -1.21 -11.29
CA GLU A 23 -4.50 -0.44 -11.97
C GLU A 23 -3.99 0.45 -13.13
N ASN A 24 -2.69 0.38 -13.47
CA ASN A 24 -2.05 0.91 -14.69
C ASN A 24 -2.66 2.21 -15.25
N ASP A 25 -2.30 3.37 -14.68
CA ASP A 25 -2.64 4.74 -15.11
C ASP A 25 -4.13 5.10 -15.22
N ASN A 26 -5.05 4.16 -14.99
CA ASN A 26 -6.45 4.51 -14.81
C ASN A 26 -6.60 5.28 -13.50
N ARG A 27 -7.37 6.37 -13.52
CA ARG A 27 -7.70 7.12 -12.30
C ARG A 27 -8.36 6.18 -11.29
N ILE A 28 -7.61 5.80 -10.27
CA ILE A 28 -8.13 4.93 -9.21
C ILE A 28 -9.09 5.75 -8.38
N VAL A 29 -10.35 5.30 -8.36
CA VAL A 29 -11.36 5.87 -7.47
C VAL A 29 -11.01 5.46 -6.03
N LEU A 30 -10.82 6.45 -5.15
CA LEU A 30 -10.44 6.23 -3.73
C LEU A 30 -11.32 5.20 -3.03
N THR A 31 -12.61 5.13 -3.38
CA THR A 31 -13.56 4.13 -2.88
C THR A 31 -13.13 2.70 -3.19
N ARG A 32 -12.57 2.43 -4.38
CA ARG A 32 -12.06 1.10 -4.74
C ARG A 32 -10.81 0.74 -3.93
N LEU A 33 -9.92 1.72 -3.73
CA LEU A 33 -8.72 1.56 -2.91
C LEU A 33 -9.09 1.26 -1.46
N GLN A 34 -10.10 1.96 -0.92
CA GLN A 34 -10.64 1.72 0.41
C GLN A 34 -11.19 0.30 0.58
N LEU A 35 -11.98 -0.18 -0.39
CA LEU A 35 -12.55 -1.52 -0.37
C LEU A 35 -11.48 -2.60 -0.44
N LYS A 36 -10.50 -2.45 -1.35
CA LYS A 36 -9.39 -3.41 -1.49
C LYS A 36 -8.48 -3.44 -0.26
N LEU A 37 -8.19 -2.28 0.32
CA LEU A 37 -7.38 -2.20 1.53
C LEU A 37 -8.14 -2.61 2.79
N ASN A 38 -9.48 -2.63 2.77
CA ASN A 38 -10.30 -2.90 3.96
C ASN A 38 -9.92 -1.99 5.16
N VAL A 39 -9.89 -0.68 4.91
CA VAL A 39 -9.63 0.34 5.94
C VAL A 39 -10.72 1.42 5.94
N PRO A 40 -11.00 2.06 7.08
CA PRO A 40 -11.84 3.27 7.10
C PRO A 40 -11.26 4.38 6.22
N PHE A 41 -12.11 5.21 5.63
CA PHE A 41 -11.72 6.28 4.71
C PHE A 41 -10.74 7.28 5.33
N ASP A 42 -10.94 7.65 6.59
CA ASP A 42 -10.04 8.57 7.30
C ASP A 42 -8.62 7.99 7.43
N ARG A 43 -8.51 6.68 7.69
CA ARG A 43 -7.22 5.99 7.73
C ARG A 43 -6.58 5.92 6.35
N LEU A 44 -7.36 5.67 5.30
CA LEU A 44 -6.86 5.69 3.93
C LEU A 44 -6.24 7.05 3.60
N LYS A 45 -6.93 8.15 3.91
CA LYS A 45 -6.41 9.51 3.73
C LYS A 45 -5.09 9.72 4.46
N GLN A 46 -5.01 9.30 5.72
CA GLN A 46 -3.77 9.39 6.50
C GLN A 46 -2.61 8.62 5.85
N TYR A 47 -2.88 7.42 5.32
CA TYR A 47 -1.85 6.65 4.62
C TYR A 47 -1.42 7.30 3.31
N LEU A 48 -2.35 7.86 2.54
CA LEU A 48 -2.02 8.57 1.29
C LEU A 48 -1.16 9.81 1.56
N ILE A 49 -1.49 10.59 2.60
CA ILE A 49 -0.66 11.73 3.04
C ILE A 49 0.75 11.26 3.39
N GLN A 50 0.88 10.20 4.21
CA GLN A 50 2.19 9.66 4.59
C GLN A 50 2.99 9.13 3.39
N LEU A 51 2.34 8.46 2.44
CA LEU A 51 3.00 7.98 1.23
C LEU A 51 3.51 9.14 0.36
N LYS A 52 2.77 10.24 0.29
CA LYS A 52 3.19 11.47 -0.39
C LYS A 52 4.37 12.13 0.31
N GLU A 53 4.31 12.28 1.63
CA GLU A 53 5.43 12.81 2.44
C GLU A 53 6.70 11.97 2.30
N LEU A 54 6.55 10.66 2.09
CA LEU A 54 7.66 9.73 1.82
C LEU A 54 8.12 9.72 0.35
N ASP A 55 7.52 10.52 -0.53
CA ASP A 55 7.79 10.55 -1.97
C ASP A 55 7.55 9.19 -2.66
N LEU A 56 6.61 8.40 -2.15
CA LEU A 56 6.22 7.11 -2.75
C LEU A 56 5.09 7.27 -3.77
N ILE A 57 4.28 8.32 -3.60
CA ILE A 57 3.25 8.75 -4.56
C ILE A 57 3.35 10.26 -4.81
N GLU A 58 2.87 10.71 -5.96
CA GLU A 58 2.90 12.13 -6.34
C GLU A 58 1.83 12.97 -5.64
N ASP A 59 0.64 12.39 -5.42
CA ASP A 59 -0.54 13.10 -4.92
C ASP A 59 -1.45 12.16 -4.10
N GLU A 60 -2.15 12.70 -3.11
CA GLU A 60 -3.06 11.97 -2.23
C GLU A 60 -4.50 11.85 -2.78
N THR A 61 -4.91 12.75 -3.67
CA THR A 61 -6.25 12.79 -4.28
C THR A 61 -6.31 11.97 -5.57
N SER A 62 -5.24 12.00 -6.36
CA SER A 62 -5.05 11.20 -7.57
C SER A 62 -3.72 10.45 -7.51
N PRO A 63 -3.61 9.40 -6.67
CA PRO A 63 -2.36 8.74 -6.37
C PRO A 63 -1.73 8.09 -7.60
N LYS A 64 -0.55 8.59 -7.95
CA LYS A 64 0.34 8.05 -8.98
C LYS A 64 1.66 7.64 -8.35
N LEU A 65 2.21 6.50 -8.78
CA LEU A 65 3.47 5.98 -8.26
C LEU A 65 4.67 6.77 -8.76
N THR A 66 5.53 7.19 -7.83
CA THR A 66 6.85 7.73 -8.17
C THR A 66 7.83 6.59 -8.53
N LYS A 67 9.03 6.95 -8.97
CA LYS A 67 10.13 5.98 -9.13
C LYS A 67 10.46 5.28 -7.81
N LYS A 68 10.44 6.03 -6.70
CA LYS A 68 10.71 5.54 -5.35
C LYS A 68 9.59 4.64 -4.85
N GLY A 69 8.33 4.95 -5.14
CA GLY A 69 7.18 4.07 -4.87
C GLY A 69 7.31 2.71 -5.56
N ARG A 70 7.67 2.70 -6.85
CA ARG A 70 7.94 1.44 -7.58
C ARG A 70 9.12 0.66 -7.00
N GLN A 71 10.16 1.34 -6.52
CA GLN A 71 11.29 0.69 -5.85
C GLN A 71 10.86 0.05 -4.53
N TYR A 72 10.05 0.76 -3.73
CA TYR A 72 9.51 0.23 -2.48
C TYR A 72 8.77 -1.08 -2.71
N ILE A 73 7.89 -1.17 -3.73
CA ILE A 73 7.16 -2.41 -4.04
C ILE A 73 8.14 -3.57 -4.29
N ARG A 74 9.14 -3.37 -5.14
CA ARG A 74 10.14 -4.41 -5.47
C ARG A 74 10.91 -4.87 -4.24
N ASP A 75 11.34 -3.96 -3.37
CA ASP A 75 12.11 -4.32 -2.19
C ASP A 75 11.23 -4.96 -1.11
N TYR A 76 9.99 -4.50 -0.99
CA TYR A 76 8.98 -5.11 -0.13
C TYR A 76 8.71 -6.57 -0.53
N GLU A 77 8.56 -6.85 -1.83
CA GLU A 77 8.41 -8.23 -2.34
C GLU A 77 9.60 -9.11 -1.98
N LYS A 78 10.84 -8.59 -2.09
CA LYS A 78 12.05 -9.34 -1.67
C LYS A 78 12.05 -9.63 -0.17
N VAL A 79 11.60 -8.70 0.66
CA VAL A 79 11.49 -8.91 2.12
C VAL A 79 10.46 -10.00 2.41
N LEU A 80 9.29 -9.95 1.76
CA LEU A 80 8.27 -10.98 1.92
C LEU A 80 8.77 -12.36 1.47
N ASP A 81 9.44 -12.43 0.33
CA ASP A 81 10.05 -13.65 -0.17
C ASP A 81 11.12 -14.20 0.80
N PHE A 82 11.98 -13.33 1.33
CA PHE A 82 12.94 -13.70 2.36
C PHE A 82 12.26 -14.26 3.61
N MET A 83 11.23 -13.59 4.13
CA MET A 83 10.47 -14.06 5.29
C MET A 83 9.85 -15.43 5.05
N ASN A 84 9.22 -15.62 3.88
CA ASN A 84 8.63 -16.89 3.48
C ASN A 84 9.68 -18.02 3.43
N ARG A 85 10.85 -17.76 2.84
CA ARG A 85 11.97 -18.72 2.82
C ARG A 85 12.49 -19.09 4.21
N MET A 86 12.37 -18.18 5.18
CA MET A 86 12.76 -18.41 6.58
C MET A 86 11.65 -19.05 7.43
N GLY A 87 10.49 -19.37 6.83
CA GLY A 87 9.33 -19.91 7.55
C GLY A 87 8.66 -18.88 8.48
N LEU A 88 8.86 -17.59 8.23
CA LEU A 88 8.27 -16.49 8.99
C LEU A 88 7.03 -15.97 8.26
N GLU A 89 5.91 -15.88 8.98
CA GLU A 89 4.68 -15.27 8.46
C GLU A 89 4.60 -13.79 8.83
N TYR A 90 4.39 -12.95 7.83
CA TYR A 90 4.09 -11.53 8.04
C TYR A 90 2.58 -11.35 8.23
N LYS A 91 2.13 -11.19 9.49
CA LYS A 91 0.71 -11.09 9.86
C LYS A 91 0.16 -9.67 9.67
#